data_AF-A0A917J2D1-F1
#
_entry.id   AF-A0A917J2D1-F1
#
_cell.length_a   1.000
_cell.length_b   1.000
_cell.length_c   1.000
_cell.angle_alpha   90.00
_cell.angle_beta   90.00
_cell.angle_gamma   90.00
#
_symmetry.space_group_name_H-M   'P 1'
#
loop_
_entity.id
_entity.type
_entity.pdbx_description
1 polymer ?
#
loop_
_entity_poly.entity_id
_entity_poly.type
_entity_poly.pdbx_seq_one_letter_code
_entity_poly.pdbx_strand_id
1 'polypeptide(L)'
;MNENHNPSLSQRRKRIPLSEENRPVAFTDSRSMRLHDLEVKCNALEERNRKLTERIEEYHVQMQQANSKTLQLQKKIKGVLLHVKTTASQTNIPGTLPKSAAQEQEIELLQWKLNVINKYLHGIFPEITEVL
;
A
#
# COMPACT_ATOMS: atom_id res chain seq x y z
N MET A 1 65.99 -35.47 -91.42
CA MET A 1 65.70 -36.25 -90.20
C MET A 1 66.30 -35.52 -89.01
N ASN A 2 65.47 -34.84 -88.22
CA ASN A 2 65.66 -34.68 -86.78
C ASN A 2 64.33 -34.17 -86.20
N GLU A 3 63.57 -35.08 -85.59
CA GLU A 3 62.27 -34.84 -84.99
C GLU A 3 62.47 -34.32 -83.56
N ASN A 4 62.34 -33.01 -83.38
CA ASN A 4 62.28 -32.42 -82.04
C ASN A 4 60.83 -32.46 -81.54
N HIS A 5 60.46 -33.59 -80.91
CA HIS A 5 59.24 -33.73 -80.13
C HIS A 5 59.38 -33.03 -78.77
N ASN A 6 58.84 -31.82 -78.65
CA ASN A 6 58.53 -31.23 -77.34
C ASN A 6 57.15 -31.72 -76.89
N PRO A 7 57.00 -32.33 -75.70
CA PRO A 7 55.68 -32.70 -75.17
C PRO A 7 54.85 -31.44 -74.84
N SER A 8 53.57 -31.43 -75.21
CA SER A 8 52.66 -30.32 -74.90
C SER A 8 52.38 -30.25 -73.39
N LEU A 9 52.94 -29.25 -72.71
CA LEU A 9 52.59 -28.92 -71.32
C LEU A 9 51.24 -28.18 -71.25
N SER A 10 50.19 -28.78 -71.81
CA SER A 10 48.80 -28.34 -71.65
C SER A 10 48.22 -28.92 -70.36
N GLN A 11 48.69 -28.43 -69.22
CA GLN A 11 48.02 -28.54 -67.91
C GLN A 11 48.80 -27.70 -66.88
N ARG A 12 48.45 -26.41 -66.75
CA ARG A 12 48.92 -25.58 -65.62
C ARG A 12 47.75 -24.95 -64.87
N ARG A 13 47.34 -25.70 -63.83
CA ARG A 13 46.68 -25.35 -62.55
C ARG A 13 45.55 -24.30 -62.59
N LYS A 14 44.33 -24.77 -62.30
CA LYS A 14 43.22 -23.91 -61.83
C LYS A 14 43.71 -23.14 -60.59
N ARG A 15 43.55 -21.81 -60.59
CA ARG A 15 43.79 -20.97 -59.40
C ARG A 15 42.92 -21.50 -58.26
N ILE A 16 43.54 -21.85 -57.14
CA ILE A 16 42.82 -22.07 -55.88
C ILE A 16 42.23 -20.69 -55.51
N PRO A 17 40.92 -20.56 -55.29
CA PRO A 17 40.37 -19.31 -54.77
C PRO A 17 41.11 -19.00 -53.47
N LEU A 18 41.69 -17.81 -53.35
CA LEU A 18 42.21 -17.36 -52.07
C LEU A 18 41.03 -17.40 -51.09
N SER A 19 41.07 -18.33 -50.16
CA SER A 19 40.22 -18.27 -48.96
C SER A 19 40.41 -16.88 -48.39
N GLU A 20 39.34 -16.14 -48.14
CA GLU A 20 39.38 -14.91 -47.34
C GLU A 20 39.72 -15.26 -45.88
N GLU A 21 40.87 -15.89 -45.64
CA GLU A 21 41.49 -15.96 -44.32
C GLU A 21 42.16 -14.61 -44.07
N ASN A 22 41.34 -13.64 -43.68
CA ASN A 22 41.66 -12.52 -42.80
C ASN A 22 40.48 -11.52 -42.77
N ARG A 23 39.26 -12.00 -42.56
CA ARG A 23 38.38 -11.20 -41.71
C ARG A 23 38.84 -11.47 -40.28
N PRO A 24 39.35 -10.47 -39.52
CA PRO A 24 39.30 -10.62 -38.09
C PRO A 24 37.84 -10.94 -37.78
N VAL A 25 37.58 -12.08 -37.13
CA VAL A 25 36.32 -12.27 -36.44
C VAL A 25 36.28 -11.12 -35.47
N ALA A 26 35.59 -10.05 -35.85
CA ALA A 26 35.26 -8.99 -34.94
C ALA A 26 34.37 -9.69 -33.91
N PHE A 27 34.99 -10.17 -32.83
CA PHE A 27 34.32 -10.32 -31.55
C PHE A 27 33.94 -8.91 -31.13
N THR A 28 32.96 -8.33 -31.85
CA THR A 28 32.32 -7.07 -31.52
C THR A 28 31.70 -7.29 -30.16
N ASP A 29 32.37 -6.77 -29.13
CA ASP A 29 31.88 -6.08 -27.94
C ASP A 29 30.45 -6.37 -27.40
N SER A 30 29.93 -7.58 -27.61
CA SER A 30 28.58 -7.97 -27.21
C SER A 30 28.48 -8.15 -25.70
N ARG A 31 29.61 -8.37 -25.01
CA ARG A 31 29.68 -8.45 -23.55
C ARG A 31 29.51 -7.08 -22.92
N SER A 32 30.17 -6.04 -23.45
CA SER A 32 30.07 -4.66 -22.95
C SER A 32 28.65 -4.11 -23.11
N MET A 33 28.02 -4.36 -24.27
CA MET A 33 26.62 -3.98 -24.49
C MET A 33 25.65 -4.76 -23.57
N ARG A 34 25.86 -6.07 -23.38
CA ARG A 34 25.07 -6.87 -22.42
C ARG A 34 25.26 -6.42 -20.98
N LEU A 35 26.47 -6.03 -20.58
CA LEU A 35 26.74 -5.48 -19.25
C LEU A 35 26.00 -4.17 -19.05
N HIS A 36 26.05 -3.27 -20.04
CA HIS A 36 25.29 -2.03 -20.00
C HIS A 36 23.77 -2.28 -19.90
N ASP A 37 23.22 -3.19 -20.71
CA ASP A 37 21.80 -3.56 -20.64
C ASP A 37 21.41 -4.13 -19.27
N LEU A 38 22.29 -4.92 -18.65
CA LEU A 38 22.10 -5.46 -17.31
C LEU A 38 22.19 -4.37 -16.25
N GLU A 39 23.14 -3.44 -16.35
CA GLU A 39 23.26 -2.29 -15.44
C GLU A 39 22.01 -1.41 -15.49
N VAL A 40 21.50 -1.10 -16.69
CA VAL A 40 20.26 -0.33 -16.86
C VAL A 40 19.07 -1.08 -16.23
N LYS A 41 18.99 -2.41 -16.40
CA LYS A 41 17.94 -3.22 -15.76
C LYS A 41 18.07 -3.25 -14.24
N CYS A 42 19.29 -3.38 -13.71
CA CYS A 42 19.54 -3.32 -12.27
C CYS A 42 19.10 -1.97 -11.70
N ASN A 43 19.53 -0.86 -12.31
CA ASN A 43 19.13 0.49 -11.90
C ASN A 43 17.61 0.68 -11.94
N ALA A 44 16.94 0.18 -12.98
CA ALA A 44 15.49 0.24 -13.09
C ALA A 44 14.78 -0.58 -12.00
N LEU A 45 15.33 -1.75 -11.64
CA LEU A 45 14.80 -2.58 -10.57
C LEU A 45 15.04 -1.96 -9.19
N GLU A 46 16.21 -1.38 -8.95
CA GLU A 46 16.54 -0.65 -7.72
C GLU A 46 15.61 0.54 -7.51
N GLU A 47 15.39 1.34 -8.56
CA GLU A 47 14.46 2.47 -8.50
C GLU A 47 13.02 2.01 -8.28
N ARG A 48 12.60 0.90 -8.89
CA ARG A 48 11.28 0.31 -8.64
C ARG A 48 11.16 -0.18 -7.20
N ASN A 49 12.19 -0.82 -6.66
CA ASN A 49 12.22 -1.27 -5.28
C ASN A 49 12.12 -0.07 -4.33
N ARG A 50 12.89 1.00 -4.58
CA ARG A 50 12.80 2.24 -3.80
C ARG A 50 11.38 2.79 -3.75
N LYS A 51 10.73 2.93 -4.91
CA LYS A 51 9.33 3.41 -4.99
C LYS A 51 8.34 2.50 -4.27
N LEU A 52 8.55 1.18 -4.33
CA LEU A 52 7.69 0.24 -3.62
C LEU A 52 7.88 0.34 -2.10
N THR A 53 9.11 0.51 -1.63
CA THR A 53 9.42 0.75 -0.21
C THR A 53 8.78 2.03 0.29
N GLU A 54 8.95 3.15 -0.42
CA GLU A 54 8.32 4.44 -0.08
C GLU A 54 6.80 4.29 0.03
N ARG A 55 6.16 3.58 -0.91
CA ARG A 55 4.71 3.32 -0.88
C ARG A 55 4.28 2.44 0.29
N ILE A 56 5.09 1.46 0.68
CA ILE A 56 4.82 0.60 1.85
C ILE A 56 4.88 1.43 3.14
N GLU A 57 5.87 2.31 3.26
CA GLU A 57 6.02 3.20 4.40
C GLU A 57 4.83 4.17 4.53
N GLU A 58 4.42 4.80 3.43
CA GLU A 58 3.23 5.65 3.39
C GLU A 58 1.96 4.88 3.82
N TYR A 59 1.79 3.66 3.31
CA TYR A 59 0.68 2.80 3.68
C TYR A 59 0.69 2.47 5.18
N HIS A 60 1.86 2.16 5.75
CA HIS A 60 2.00 1.90 7.17
C HIS A 60 1.59 3.10 8.02
N VAL A 61 1.98 4.32 7.64
CA VAL A 61 1.56 5.54 8.34
C VAL A 61 0.04 5.72 8.29
N GLN A 62 -0.57 5.55 7.10
CA GLN A 62 -2.03 5.64 6.95
C GLN A 62 -2.75 4.58 7.80
N MET A 63 -2.24 3.35 7.80
CA MET A 63 -2.80 2.25 8.60
C MET A 63 -2.72 2.54 10.11
N GLN A 64 -1.59 3.07 10.59
CA GLN A 64 -1.43 3.47 11.99
C GLN A 64 -2.42 4.58 12.39
N GLN A 65 -2.60 5.59 11.52
CA GLN A 65 -3.57 6.66 11.74
C GLN A 65 -5.01 6.12 11.79
N ALA A 66 -5.38 5.24 10.85
CA ALA A 66 -6.68 4.60 10.82
C ALA A 66 -6.94 3.76 12.08
N ASN A 67 -5.96 2.95 12.50
CA ASN A 67 -6.04 2.14 13.71
C ASN A 67 -6.21 2.99 14.97
N SER A 68 -5.47 4.11 15.06
CA SER A 68 -5.59 5.06 16.16
C SER A 68 -6.99 5.67 16.24
N LYS A 69 -7.54 6.12 15.10
CA LYS A 69 -8.92 6.64 15.01
C LYS A 69 -9.95 5.60 15.42
N THR A 70 -9.81 4.36 14.96
CA THR A 70 -10.70 3.24 15.34
C THR A 70 -10.65 2.97 16.84
N LEU A 71 -9.46 2.95 17.45
CA LEU A 71 -9.30 2.73 18.88
C LEU A 71 -9.93 3.89 19.69
N GLN A 72 -9.76 5.13 19.26
CA GLN A 72 -10.40 6.29 19.89
C GLN A 72 -11.92 6.19 19.83
N LEU A 73 -12.48 5.83 18.67
CA LEU A 73 -13.92 5.63 18.51
C LEU A 73 -14.44 4.52 19.42
N GLN A 74 -13.74 3.38 19.49
CA GLN A 74 -14.10 2.30 20.40
C GLN A 74 -14.11 2.74 21.87
N LYS A 75 -13.14 3.55 22.29
CA LYS A 75 -13.10 4.11 23.65
C LYS A 75 -14.29 5.05 23.90
N LYS A 76 -14.60 5.94 22.95
CA LYS A 76 -15.77 6.83 23.02
C LYS A 76 -17.07 6.03 23.18
N ILE A 77 -17.29 5.03 22.32
CA ILE A 77 -18.49 4.18 22.37
C ILE A 77 -18.58 3.44 23.71
N LYS A 78 -17.48 2.84 24.19
CA LYS A 78 -17.44 2.19 25.51
C LYS A 78 -17.81 3.16 26.64
N GLY A 79 -17.32 4.40 26.58
CA GLY A 79 -17.67 5.46 27.53
C GLY A 79 -19.16 5.79 27.51
N VAL A 80 -19.75 5.95 26.32
CA VAL A 80 -21.19 6.18 26.16
C VAL A 80 -22.02 5.02 26.70
N LEU A 81 -21.68 3.78 26.35
CA LEU A 81 -22.40 2.60 26.85
C LEU A 81 -22.34 2.48 28.37
N LEU A 82 -21.16 2.75 28.96
CA LEU A 82 -21.00 2.79 30.41
C LEU A 82 -21.89 3.87 31.03
N HIS A 83 -21.87 5.08 30.45
CA HIS A 83 -22.68 6.19 30.94
C HIS A 83 -24.18 5.90 30.86
N VAL A 84 -24.66 5.35 29.74
CA VAL A 84 -26.05 4.89 29.59
C VAL A 84 -26.41 3.87 30.66
N LYS A 85 -25.56 2.86 30.88
CA LYS A 85 -25.79 1.83 31.90
C LYS A 85 -25.88 2.43 33.31
N THR A 86 -24.94 3.30 33.67
CA THR A 86 -24.91 3.95 34.98
C THR A 86 -26.12 4.85 35.19
N THR A 87 -26.47 5.67 34.20
CA THR A 87 -27.62 6.59 34.27
C THR A 87 -28.95 5.82 34.30
N ALA A 88 -29.08 4.75 33.51
CA ALA A 88 -30.28 3.89 33.53
C ALA A 88 -30.50 3.23 34.90
N SER A 89 -29.42 2.85 35.59
CA SER A 89 -29.47 2.23 36.92
C SER A 89 -29.80 3.19 38.07
N GLN A 90 -29.79 4.51 37.84
CA GLN A 90 -30.16 5.49 38.86
C GLN A 90 -31.63 5.35 39.22
N THR A 91 -31.94 5.27 40.51
CA THR A 91 -33.32 5.14 41.00
C THR A 91 -33.97 6.47 41.33
N ASN A 92 -33.17 7.51 41.57
CA ASN A 92 -33.63 8.84 41.96
C ASN A 92 -32.85 9.92 41.21
N ILE A 93 -33.46 11.11 41.06
CA ILE A 93 -32.76 12.29 40.54
C ILE A 93 -31.90 12.87 41.68
N PRO A 94 -30.59 13.09 41.46
CA PRO A 94 -29.73 13.69 42.47
C PRO A 94 -30.21 15.08 42.88
N GLY A 95 -30.34 15.32 44.19
CA GLY A 95 -30.68 16.64 44.74
C GLY A 95 -32.17 17.01 44.72
N THR A 96 -33.06 16.12 44.28
CA THR A 96 -34.52 16.35 44.33
C THR A 96 -35.16 15.64 45.51
N LEU A 97 -36.15 16.28 46.14
CA LEU A 97 -37.03 15.63 47.11
C LEU A 97 -38.01 14.68 46.39
N PRO A 98 -38.37 13.53 47.00
CA PRO A 98 -39.34 12.62 46.42
C PRO A 98 -40.72 13.29 46.32
N LYS A 99 -41.41 13.10 45.20
CA LYS A 99 -42.76 13.61 44.98
C LYS A 99 -43.78 12.64 45.57
N SER A 100 -44.94 13.15 45.96
CA SER A 100 -46.03 12.32 46.50
C SER A 100 -46.67 11.42 45.44
N ALA A 101 -46.66 11.84 44.17
CA ALA A 101 -47.20 11.08 43.05
C ALA A 101 -46.10 10.22 42.40
N ALA A 102 -46.18 8.90 42.59
CA ALA A 102 -45.18 7.95 42.08
C ALA A 102 -45.02 7.99 40.55
N GLN A 103 -46.12 8.13 39.80
CA GLN A 103 -46.10 8.20 38.34
C GLN A 103 -45.41 9.46 37.81
N GLU A 104 -45.67 10.62 38.43
CA GLU A 104 -45.01 11.87 38.04
C GLU A 104 -43.51 11.84 38.34
N GLN A 105 -43.13 11.22 39.47
CA GLN A 105 -41.72 11.03 39.82
C GLN A 105 -41.01 10.09 38.83
N GLU A 106 -41.68 9.03 38.38
CA GLU A 106 -41.13 8.11 37.37
C GLU A 106 -40.95 8.79 36.01
N ILE A 107 -41.94 9.56 35.55
CA ILE A 107 -41.84 10.32 34.30
C ILE A 107 -40.67 11.31 34.35
N GLU A 108 -40.57 12.07 35.44
CA GLU A 108 -39.49 13.05 35.62
C GLU A 108 -38.11 12.38 35.67
N LEU A 109 -37.99 11.23 36.35
CA LEU A 109 -36.77 10.44 36.39
C LEU A 109 -36.35 9.98 34.99
N LEU A 110 -37.30 9.46 34.19
CA LEU A 110 -37.03 9.02 32.82
C LEU A 110 -36.60 10.18 31.93
N GLN A 111 -37.28 11.33 32.02
CA GLN A 111 -36.89 12.55 31.29
C GLN A 111 -35.50 13.03 31.69
N TRP A 112 -35.19 13.02 32.99
CA TRP A 112 -33.86 13.38 33.48
C TRP A 112 -32.79 12.42 32.95
N LYS A 113 -33.04 11.10 32.99
CA LYS A 113 -32.11 10.09 32.45
C LYS A 113 -31.82 10.33 30.97
N LEU A 114 -32.87 10.55 30.17
CA LEU A 114 -32.74 10.84 28.74
C LEU A 114 -31.93 12.12 28.50
N ASN A 115 -32.21 13.18 29.25
CA ASN A 115 -31.50 14.45 29.11
C ASN A 115 -30.01 14.33 29.46
N VAL A 116 -29.68 13.61 30.54
CA VAL A 116 -28.29 13.35 30.95
C VAL A 116 -27.55 12.55 29.88
N ILE A 117 -28.16 11.48 29.37
CA ILE A 117 -27.59 10.66 28.29
C ILE A 117 -27.39 11.48 27.02
N ASN A 118 -28.38 12.28 26.61
CA ASN A 118 -28.29 13.12 25.43
C ASN A 118 -27.17 14.15 25.56
N LYS A 119 -27.08 14.86 26.69
CA LYS A 119 -26.00 15.83 26.94
C LYS A 119 -24.63 15.17 26.87
N TYR A 120 -24.48 13.99 27.46
CA TYR A 120 -23.22 13.26 27.41
C TYR A 120 -22.88 12.84 25.97
N LEU A 121 -23.86 12.32 25.21
CA LEU A 121 -23.68 11.91 23.82
C LEU A 121 -23.20 13.07 22.95
N HIS A 122 -23.85 14.24 23.04
CA HIS A 122 -23.45 15.44 22.30
C HIS A 122 -22.06 15.95 22.69
N GLY A 123 -21.66 15.80 23.96
CA GLY A 123 -20.29 16.13 24.39
C GLY A 123 -19.21 15.22 23.78
N ILE A 124 -19.55 13.98 23.46
CA ILE A 124 -18.61 12.99 22.88
C ILE A 124 -18.64 13.00 21.34
N PHE A 125 -19.82 13.25 20.76
CA PHE A 125 -20.13 13.26 19.33
C PHE A 125 -20.90 14.54 18.97
N PRO A 126 -20.23 15.70 18.93
CA PRO A 126 -20.87 16.99 18.62
C PRO A 126 -21.50 17.05 17.22
N GLU A 127 -21.06 16.18 16.31
CA GLU A 127 -21.61 16.02 14.96
C GLU A 127 -23.01 15.39 14.90
N ILE A 128 -23.47 14.75 15.99
CA ILE A 128 -24.83 14.21 16.07
C ILE A 128 -25.76 15.35 16.47
N THR A 129 -26.35 16.03 15.48
CA THR A 129 -27.47 16.96 15.72
C THR A 129 -28.71 16.19 16.18
N GLU A 130 -29.32 16.65 17.27
CA GLU A 130 -30.47 16.06 17.98
C GLU A 130 -31.45 15.29 17.06
N VAL A 131 -31.64 14.00 17.35
CA VAL A 131 -32.88 13.30 17.01
C VAL A 131 -33.73 13.36 18.28
N LEU A 132 -34.72 14.25 18.27
CA LEU A 132 -35.85 14.23 19.19
C LEU A 132 -36.71 12.99 18.93
#